data_AF-A0A7S4K473-F1
#
_entry.id   AF-A0A7S4K473-F1
#
_cell.length_a   1.000
_cell.length_b   1.000
_cell.length_c   1.000
_cell.angle_alpha   90.00
_cell.angle_beta   90.00
_cell.angle_gamma   90.00
#
_symmetry.space_group_name_H-M   'P 1'
#
loop_
_entity.id
_entity.type
_entity.pdbx_description
1 polymer ?
#
loop_
_entity_poly.entity_id
_entity_poly.type
_entity_poly.pdbx_seq_one_letter_code
_entity_poly.pdbx_strand_id
1 'polypeptide(L)'
;HGTVMIPSLFSHRKILLVFLRHFGCRFCRQQVHAIRECVQPVLRRNGCEVVLVALGVPAQIPAFREETGFDGEIYVDPLPDSPVAYRGFGLCGGKDRLIDDAGELLPHVQAKGALAAAAGFGDGGYGTGASPYTGDVFQVGGMFVLEHDACFYAHRSAYAGDVPDISVIVEASTGLRADGEPSTVVWPGWETECACTVPVQAIGAELLAPRLQRSKSPRVEPVRH
;
A
#
# COMPACT_ATOMS: atom_id res chain seq x y z
N HIS A 1 5.96 6.95 -23.61
CA HIS A 1 5.71 6.32 -22.30
C HIS A 1 4.30 5.76 -22.30
N GLY A 2 4.12 4.49 -21.91
CA GLY A 2 2.80 3.84 -21.89
C GLY A 2 2.18 3.88 -20.49
N THR A 3 0.85 3.95 -20.42
CA THR A 3 0.09 3.80 -19.18
C THR A 3 -0.14 2.32 -18.90
N VAL A 4 -0.13 1.93 -17.62
CA VAL A 4 -0.49 0.58 -17.16
C VAL A 4 -1.71 0.65 -16.26
N MET A 5 -2.57 -0.37 -16.33
CA MET A 5 -3.68 -0.52 -15.40
C MET A 5 -3.18 -1.25 -14.17
N ILE A 6 -3.38 -0.70 -12.97
CA ILE A 6 -2.93 -1.36 -11.73
C ILE A 6 -3.43 -2.81 -11.59
N PRO A 7 -4.69 -3.15 -11.95
CA PRO A 7 -5.14 -4.55 -11.97
C PRO A 7 -4.28 -5.52 -12.80
N SER A 8 -3.63 -5.07 -13.88
CA SER A 8 -2.78 -5.95 -14.67
C SER A 8 -1.46 -6.30 -13.98
N LEU A 9 -1.09 -5.60 -12.90
CA LEU A 9 0.14 -5.87 -12.13
C LEU A 9 0.02 -7.12 -11.23
N PHE A 10 -1.21 -7.54 -10.92
CA PHE A 10 -1.48 -8.65 -10.00
C PHE A 10 -2.47 -9.69 -10.54
N SER A 11 -2.84 -9.62 -11.82
CA SER A 11 -3.81 -10.57 -12.41
C SER A 11 -3.33 -12.02 -12.44
N HIS A 12 -2.01 -12.26 -12.34
CA HIS A 12 -1.38 -13.59 -12.41
C HIS A 12 -0.29 -13.80 -11.37
N ARG A 13 -0.18 -12.91 -10.37
CA ARG A 13 0.84 -13.01 -9.32
C ARG A 13 0.41 -12.22 -8.09
N LYS A 14 0.94 -12.60 -6.94
CA LYS A 14 0.78 -11.85 -5.70
C LYS A 14 1.75 -10.67 -5.66
N ILE A 15 1.27 -9.50 -5.26
CA ILE A 15 2.11 -8.33 -5.03
C ILE A 15 1.82 -7.67 -3.68
N LEU A 16 2.87 -7.08 -3.11
CA LEU A 16 2.75 -5.97 -2.17
C LEU A 16 2.84 -4.67 -2.97
N LEU A 17 1.71 -4.01 -3.18
CA LEU A 17 1.62 -2.71 -3.82
C LEU A 17 1.80 -1.60 -2.77
N VAL A 18 2.86 -0.81 -2.89
CA VAL A 18 3.24 0.24 -1.93
C VAL A 18 3.12 1.61 -2.58
N PHE A 19 2.18 2.41 -2.10
CA PHE A 19 2.06 3.81 -2.44
C PHE A 19 2.95 4.63 -1.51
N LEU A 20 3.96 5.27 -2.09
CA LEU A 20 4.80 6.27 -1.45
C LEU A 20 4.12 7.64 -1.50
N ARG A 21 4.62 8.63 -0.75
CA ARG A 21 4.21 10.03 -0.90
C ARG A 21 4.81 10.63 -2.16
N HIS A 22 6.13 10.74 -2.20
CA HIS A 22 6.92 11.23 -3.32
C HIS A 22 8.38 10.80 -3.14
N PHE A 23 9.18 10.78 -4.22
CA PHE A 23 10.57 10.32 -4.16
C PHE A 23 11.45 11.15 -3.20
N GLY A 24 11.16 12.44 -3.05
CA GLY A 24 11.89 13.33 -2.14
C GLY A 24 11.48 13.26 -0.67
N CYS A 25 10.60 12.34 -0.27
CA CYS A 25 10.13 12.23 1.12
C CYS A 25 11.09 11.38 1.95
N ARG A 26 11.60 11.92 3.07
CA ARG A 26 12.45 11.17 4.02
C ARG A 26 11.79 9.89 4.52
N PHE A 27 10.48 9.94 4.80
CA PHE A 27 9.73 8.76 5.26
C PHE A 27 9.66 7.67 4.20
N CYS A 28 9.52 8.05 2.93
CA CYS A 28 9.46 7.09 1.83
C CYS A 28 10.82 6.46 1.58
N ARG A 29 11.92 7.21 1.72
CA ARG A 29 13.28 6.66 1.64
C ARG A 29 13.53 5.65 2.76
N GLN A 30 13.16 5.99 3.99
CA GLN A 30 13.24 5.07 5.13
C GLN A 30 12.39 3.80 4.90
N GLN A 31 11.15 3.97 4.43
CA GLN A 31 10.23 2.88 4.13
C GLN A 31 10.78 1.94 3.04
N VAL A 32 11.29 2.50 1.93
CA VAL A 32 11.87 1.71 0.83
C VAL A 32 13.14 0.99 1.28
N HIS A 33 13.97 1.62 2.12
CA HIS A 33 15.13 0.96 2.73
C HIS A 33 14.70 -0.25 3.57
N ALA A 34 13.74 -0.09 4.48
CA ALA A 34 13.22 -1.19 5.29
C ALA A 34 12.58 -2.31 4.44
N ILE A 35 11.85 -1.93 3.38
CA ILE A 35 11.28 -2.88 2.43
C ILE A 35 12.38 -3.69 1.74
N ARG A 36 13.41 -3.02 1.20
CA ARG A 36 14.51 -3.68 0.49
C ARG A 36 15.25 -4.66 1.41
N GLU A 37 15.57 -4.25 2.63
CA GLU A 37 16.38 -5.05 3.54
C GLU A 37 15.59 -6.21 4.15
N CYS A 38 14.35 -5.97 4.59
CA CYS A 38 13.65 -6.90 5.47
C CYS A 38 12.43 -7.57 4.84
N VAL A 39 11.79 -6.94 3.84
CA VAL A 39 10.50 -7.39 3.30
C VAL A 39 10.69 -8.10 1.97
N GLN A 40 11.32 -7.45 1.00
CA GLN A 40 11.44 -7.91 -0.38
C GLN A 40 12.09 -9.31 -0.51
N PRO A 41 13.18 -9.65 0.21
CA PRO A 41 13.77 -10.99 0.10
C PRO A 41 12.84 -12.10 0.60
N VAL A 42 12.08 -11.83 1.66
CA VAL A 42 11.14 -12.81 2.25
C VAL A 42 9.93 -12.98 1.34
N LEU A 43 9.35 -11.89 0.84
CA LEU A 43 8.21 -11.91 -0.07
C LEU A 43 8.53 -12.67 -1.36
N ARG A 44 9.69 -12.39 -1.98
CA ARG A 44 10.13 -13.07 -3.23
C ARG A 44 10.23 -14.59 -3.07
N ARG A 45 10.80 -15.05 -1.96
CA ARG A 45 10.88 -16.50 -1.65
C ARG A 45 9.51 -17.17 -1.49
N ASN A 46 8.46 -16.38 -1.22
CA ASN A 46 7.08 -16.83 -1.05
C ASN A 46 6.17 -16.42 -2.22
N GLY A 47 6.73 -16.12 -3.39
CA GLY A 47 5.96 -15.84 -4.60
C GLY A 47 5.22 -14.49 -4.60
N CYS A 48 5.64 -13.55 -3.76
CA CYS A 48 5.09 -12.19 -3.71
C CYS A 48 6.15 -11.17 -4.15
N GLU A 49 5.82 -10.30 -5.10
CA GLU A 49 6.71 -9.22 -5.55
C GLU A 49 6.33 -7.87 -4.94
N VAL A 50 7.32 -7.00 -4.70
CA VAL A 50 7.06 -5.64 -4.23
C VAL A 50 7.01 -4.68 -5.42
N VAL A 51 5.94 -3.88 -5.48
CA VAL A 51 5.73 -2.85 -6.51
C VAL A 51 5.54 -1.50 -5.83
N LEU A 52 6.31 -0.49 -6.25
CA LEU A 52 6.18 0.88 -5.75
C LEU A 52 5.36 1.75 -6.70
N VAL A 53 4.52 2.62 -6.15
CA VAL A 53 3.87 3.74 -6.84
C VAL A 53 4.22 5.01 -6.08
N ALA A 54 4.64 6.07 -6.77
CA ALA A 54 4.97 7.35 -6.15
C ALA A 54 4.35 8.53 -6.89
N LEU A 55 4.21 9.67 -6.22
CA LEU A 55 4.09 10.96 -6.91
C LEU A 55 5.47 11.38 -7.41
N GLY A 56 5.57 11.62 -8.72
CA GLY A 56 6.83 11.84 -9.41
C GLY A 56 6.64 11.83 -10.92
N VAL A 57 7.74 11.92 -11.64
CA VAL A 57 7.77 11.73 -13.10
C VAL A 57 8.65 10.53 -13.46
N PRO A 58 8.41 9.83 -14.59
CA PRO A 58 9.17 8.63 -14.94
C PRO A 58 10.69 8.86 -15.03
N ALA A 59 11.11 10.07 -15.43
CA ALA A 59 12.52 10.45 -15.52
C ALA A 59 13.26 10.46 -14.16
N GLN A 60 12.54 10.49 -13.03
CA GLN A 60 13.12 10.46 -11.69
C GLN A 60 13.40 9.03 -11.19
N ILE A 61 12.78 8.02 -11.80
CA ILE A 61 12.88 6.61 -11.36
C ILE A 61 14.34 6.10 -11.36
N PRO A 62 15.18 6.34 -12.40
CA PRO A 62 16.56 5.87 -12.38
C PRO A 62 17.37 6.40 -11.19
N ALA A 63 17.28 7.70 -10.90
CA ALA A 63 17.97 8.31 -9.76
C ALA A 63 17.45 7.75 -8.43
N PHE A 64 16.13 7.57 -8.29
CA PHE A 64 15.55 6.98 -7.09
C PHE A 64 15.97 5.53 -6.87
N ARG A 65 16.13 4.75 -7.95
CA ARG A 65 16.68 3.38 -7.87
C ARG A 65 18.13 3.38 -7.42
N GLU A 66 18.96 4.25 -8.00
CA GLU A 66 20.37 4.38 -7.62
C GLU A 66 20.50 4.75 -6.14
N GLU A 67 19.71 5.73 -5.67
CA GLU A 67 19.72 6.18 -4.28
C GLU A 67 19.26 5.11 -3.29
N THR A 68 18.19 4.37 -3.61
CA THR A 68 17.56 3.45 -2.66
C THR A 68 18.05 2.00 -2.78
N GLY A 69 18.67 1.65 -3.91
CA GLY A 69 19.01 0.27 -4.25
C GLY A 69 17.78 -0.62 -4.51
N PHE A 70 16.58 -0.04 -4.67
CA PHE A 70 15.37 -0.81 -4.92
C PHE A 70 15.35 -1.36 -6.36
N ASP A 71 15.24 -2.68 -6.48
CA ASP A 71 15.35 -3.40 -7.76
C ASP A 71 13.98 -3.87 -8.31
N GLY A 72 12.89 -3.71 -7.55
CA GLY A 72 11.53 -4.08 -7.97
C GLY A 72 10.90 -3.09 -8.94
N GLU A 73 9.62 -3.27 -9.29
CA GLU A 73 8.93 -2.36 -10.22
C GLU A 73 8.57 -1.03 -9.54
N ILE A 74 8.75 0.09 -10.26
CA ILE A 74 8.40 1.43 -9.80
C ILE A 74 7.55 2.11 -10.86
N TYR A 75 6.40 2.61 -10.44
CA TYR A 75 5.48 3.39 -11.25
C TYR A 75 5.28 4.78 -10.62
N VAL A 76 4.79 5.71 -11.43
CA VAL A 76 4.35 7.02 -10.96
C VAL A 76 2.91 7.26 -11.37
N ASP A 77 2.18 8.01 -10.55
CA ASP A 77 0.83 8.46 -10.91
C ASP A 77 0.90 9.40 -12.12
N PRO A 78 0.02 9.26 -13.14
CA PRO A 78 0.04 10.14 -14.31
C PRO A 78 -0.34 11.60 -14.00
N LEU A 79 -1.02 11.85 -12.88
CA LEU A 79 -1.46 13.18 -12.43
C LEU A 79 -0.94 13.45 -11.02
N PRO A 80 0.37 13.72 -10.82
CA PRO A 80 0.96 13.78 -9.49
C PRO A 80 0.37 14.87 -8.59
N ASP A 81 -0.17 15.97 -9.13
CA ASP A 81 -0.85 17.03 -8.38
C ASP A 81 -2.31 16.70 -8.03
N SER A 82 -2.88 15.65 -8.64
CA SER A 82 -4.25 15.19 -8.41
C SER A 82 -4.34 13.67 -8.63
N PRO A 83 -3.69 12.89 -7.76
CA PRO A 83 -3.31 11.52 -8.08
C PRO A 83 -4.51 10.58 -8.20
N VAL A 84 -4.70 10.06 -9.41
CA VAL A 84 -5.86 9.23 -9.76
C VAL A 84 -5.76 7.82 -9.18
N ALA A 85 -4.56 7.25 -9.13
CA ALA A 85 -4.32 5.95 -8.53
C ALA A 85 -4.56 6.00 -7.02
N TYR A 86 -4.09 7.05 -6.36
CA TYR A 86 -4.24 7.24 -4.92
C TYR A 86 -5.71 7.39 -4.54
N ARG A 87 -6.47 8.20 -5.29
CA ARG A 87 -7.94 8.27 -5.13
C ARG A 87 -8.63 6.93 -5.39
N GLY A 88 -8.23 6.23 -6.45
CA GLY A 88 -8.79 4.91 -6.78
C GLY A 88 -8.59 3.88 -5.66
N PHE A 89 -7.49 3.98 -4.92
CA PHE A 89 -7.19 3.16 -3.75
C PHE A 89 -7.73 3.75 -2.43
N GLY A 90 -8.44 4.88 -2.46
CA GLY A 90 -9.00 5.53 -1.27
C GLY A 90 -7.93 6.00 -0.28
N LEU A 91 -6.74 6.38 -0.77
CA LEU A 91 -5.66 6.87 0.08
C LEU A 91 -5.96 8.25 0.62
N CYS A 92 -5.64 8.45 1.90
CA CYS A 92 -5.82 9.73 2.56
C CYS A 92 -4.87 10.79 2.01
N GLY A 93 -5.33 12.03 2.02
CA GLY A 93 -4.54 13.20 1.68
C GLY A 93 -5.15 14.42 2.36
N GLY A 94 -4.33 15.42 2.63
CA GLY A 94 -4.77 16.62 3.33
C GLY A 94 -3.71 17.18 4.27
N LYS A 95 -3.83 18.48 4.55
CA LYS A 95 -2.90 19.18 5.45
C LYS A 95 -2.90 18.57 6.85
N ASP A 96 -4.07 18.18 7.34
CA ASP A 96 -4.34 17.51 8.61
C ASP A 96 -3.61 16.16 8.78
N ARG A 97 -3.00 15.62 7.72
CA ARG A 97 -2.19 14.40 7.73
C ARG A 97 -0.72 14.67 8.05
N LEU A 98 -0.31 15.93 8.08
CA LEU A 98 1.07 16.36 8.25
C LEU A 98 1.21 17.46 9.29
N ILE A 99 0.31 18.45 9.26
CA ILE A 99 0.36 19.68 10.03
C ILE A 99 -0.95 19.92 10.78
N ASP A 100 -0.87 20.66 11.88
CA ASP A 100 -2.04 21.15 12.62
C ASP A 100 -2.61 22.45 12.01
N ASP A 101 -3.64 23.01 12.66
CA ASP A 101 -4.30 24.25 12.23
C ASP A 101 -3.38 25.49 12.30
N ALA A 102 -2.31 25.43 13.10
CA ALA A 102 -1.30 26.48 13.16
C ALA A 102 -0.24 26.35 12.06
N GLY A 103 -0.27 25.25 11.29
CA GLY A 103 0.71 24.95 10.24
C GLY A 103 1.97 24.26 10.75
N GLU A 104 1.99 23.85 12.02
CA GLU A 104 3.11 23.14 12.62
C GLU A 104 2.98 21.64 12.34
N LEU A 105 4.11 20.96 12.10
CA LEU A 105 4.10 19.51 11.91
C LEU A 105 3.47 18.81 13.12
N LEU A 106 2.60 17.83 12.89
CA LEU A 106 1.99 17.06 13.96
C LEU A 106 3.06 16.40 14.83
N PRO A 107 2.89 16.33 16.17
CA PRO A 107 3.94 15.81 17.06
C PRO A 107 4.47 14.42 16.69
N HIS A 108 3.59 13.52 16.24
CA HIS A 108 3.99 12.18 15.80
C HIS A 108 4.72 12.19 14.46
N VAL A 109 4.38 13.10 13.54
CA VAL A 109 5.12 13.32 12.27
C VAL A 109 6.50 13.90 12.57
N GLN A 110 6.61 14.85 13.49
CA GLN A 110 7.90 15.40 13.94
C GLN A 110 8.78 14.31 14.55
N ALA A 111 8.24 13.51 15.49
CA ALA A 111 8.97 12.44 16.15
C ALA A 111 9.50 11.41 15.14
N LYS A 112 8.65 10.96 14.20
CA LYS A 112 9.10 10.09 13.11
C LYS A 112 10.12 10.77 12.20
N GLY A 113 9.95 12.06 11.94
CA GLY A 113 10.85 12.85 11.09
C GLY A 113 12.25 12.95 11.68
N ALA A 114 12.35 13.05 13.01
CA ALA A 114 13.61 13.02 13.74
C ALA A 114 14.25 11.63 13.69
N LEU A 115 13.47 10.55 13.87
CA LEU A 115 13.98 9.18 13.74
C LEU A 115 14.51 8.88 12.33
N ALA A 116 13.78 9.30 11.29
CA ALA A 116 14.22 9.15 9.90
C ALA A 116 15.52 9.92 9.64
N ALA A 117 15.60 11.17 10.12
CA ALA A 117 16.81 12.00 9.96
C ALA A 117 18.01 11.42 10.72
N ALA A 118 17.82 10.93 11.94
CA ALA A 118 18.87 10.26 12.72
C ALA A 118 19.39 8.98 12.04
N ALA A 119 18.53 8.30 11.27
CA ALA A 119 18.89 7.17 10.43
C ALA A 119 19.45 7.56 9.04
N GLY A 120 19.69 8.86 8.79
CA GLY A 120 20.33 9.35 7.57
C GLY A 120 19.36 9.63 6.40
N PHE A 121 18.04 9.60 6.62
CA PHE A 121 17.06 9.88 5.57
C PHE A 121 16.67 11.37 5.56
N GLY A 122 17.04 12.07 4.49
CA GLY A 122 16.70 13.48 4.25
C GLY A 122 15.58 13.68 3.23
N ASP A 123 15.05 14.91 3.18
CA ASP A 123 14.08 15.33 2.16
C ASP A 123 14.74 16.00 0.94
N GLY A 124 14.01 16.10 -0.17
CA GLY A 124 14.35 16.94 -1.33
C GLY A 124 14.85 16.14 -2.54
N GLY A 125 15.58 16.79 -3.45
CA GLY A 125 16.22 16.15 -4.62
C GLY A 125 15.30 15.78 -5.79
N TYR A 126 13.98 15.88 -5.63
CA TYR A 126 12.98 15.49 -6.64
C TYR A 126 11.91 16.56 -6.87
N GLY A 127 12.28 17.83 -6.69
CA GLY A 127 11.40 18.97 -6.91
C GLY A 127 11.18 19.28 -8.39
N THR A 128 10.05 19.90 -8.69
CA THR A 128 9.80 20.51 -10.00
C THR A 128 9.33 21.95 -9.79
N GLY A 129 9.93 22.90 -10.52
CA GLY A 129 9.61 24.32 -10.37
C GLY A 129 9.91 24.85 -8.97
N ALA A 130 8.90 25.42 -8.31
CA ALA A 130 9.03 26.10 -7.02
C ALA A 130 8.91 25.18 -5.79
N SER A 131 8.46 23.93 -5.97
CA SER A 131 8.33 22.95 -4.88
C SER A 131 9.57 22.06 -4.80
N PRO A 132 10.09 21.75 -3.60
CA PRO A 132 11.16 20.76 -3.43
C PRO A 132 10.69 19.32 -3.72
N TYR A 133 9.39 19.12 -3.98
CA TYR A 133 8.76 17.84 -4.26
C TYR A 133 7.96 17.89 -5.57
N THR A 134 7.69 16.72 -6.15
CA THR A 134 6.78 16.56 -7.29
C THR A 134 5.42 16.09 -6.79
N GLY A 135 4.34 16.74 -7.24
CA GLY A 135 2.96 16.37 -6.93
C GLY A 135 2.41 16.97 -5.63
N ASP A 136 1.23 16.49 -5.24
CA ASP A 136 0.55 16.89 -4.01
C ASP A 136 1.37 16.51 -2.76
N VAL A 137 1.94 17.53 -2.12
CA VAL A 137 2.76 17.38 -0.91
C VAL A 137 1.98 16.89 0.30
N PHE A 138 0.65 16.97 0.28
CA PHE A 138 -0.20 16.54 1.39
C PHE A 138 -0.81 15.15 1.18
N GLN A 139 -0.57 14.52 0.03
CA GLN A 139 -0.94 13.13 -0.19
C GLN A 139 -0.09 12.21 0.70
N VAL A 140 -0.75 11.26 1.38
CA VAL A 140 -0.09 10.17 2.11
C VAL A 140 -0.21 8.83 1.37
N GLY A 141 0.59 7.86 1.82
CA GLY A 141 0.78 6.58 1.15
C GLY A 141 -0.18 5.48 1.60
N GLY A 142 0.21 4.24 1.31
CA GLY A 142 -0.51 3.05 1.73
C GLY A 142 0.17 1.77 1.22
N MET A 143 -0.30 0.61 1.68
CA MET A 143 0.17 -0.69 1.26
C MET A 143 -1.00 -1.65 1.06
N PHE A 144 -0.94 -2.46 0.01
CA PHE A 144 -1.96 -3.44 -0.30
C PHE A 144 -1.33 -4.77 -0.70
N VAL A 145 -1.85 -5.87 -0.17
CA VAL A 145 -1.50 -7.21 -0.66
C VAL A 145 -2.59 -7.65 -1.63
N LEU A 146 -2.23 -7.80 -2.89
CA LEU A 146 -3.15 -8.02 -4.00
C LEU A 146 -2.77 -9.27 -4.78
N GLU A 147 -3.76 -10.05 -5.21
CA GLU A 147 -3.59 -11.18 -6.11
C GLU A 147 -4.91 -11.47 -6.85
N HIS A 148 -4.85 -11.68 -8.15
CA HIS A 148 -6.01 -11.87 -9.03
C HIS A 148 -7.06 -10.74 -8.91
N ASP A 149 -8.15 -10.99 -8.20
CA ASP A 149 -9.26 -10.08 -7.95
C ASP A 149 -9.45 -9.79 -6.44
N ALA A 150 -8.50 -10.24 -5.60
CA ALA A 150 -8.60 -10.17 -4.15
C ALA A 150 -7.59 -9.19 -3.52
N CYS A 151 -8.02 -8.56 -2.43
CA CYS A 151 -7.20 -7.74 -1.56
C CYS A 151 -7.12 -8.40 -0.17
N PHE A 152 -5.95 -8.97 0.13
CA PHE A 152 -5.70 -9.72 1.37
C PHE A 152 -5.34 -8.83 2.55
N TYR A 153 -4.86 -7.62 2.27
CA TYR A 153 -4.50 -6.64 3.28
C TYR A 153 -4.56 -5.24 2.68
N ALA A 154 -5.07 -4.29 3.44
CA ALA A 154 -5.00 -2.88 3.13
C ALA A 154 -4.52 -2.08 4.34
N HIS A 155 -3.50 -1.27 4.12
CA HIS A 155 -3.08 -0.20 5.02
C HIS A 155 -3.16 1.11 4.26
N ARG A 156 -4.00 2.03 4.73
CA ARG A 156 -4.07 3.38 4.20
C ARG A 156 -3.46 4.29 5.25
N SER A 157 -2.32 4.91 4.92
CA SER A 157 -1.57 5.71 5.89
C SER A 157 -2.44 6.84 6.43
N ALA A 158 -2.50 6.98 7.75
CA ALA A 158 -3.28 8.03 8.40
C ALA A 158 -2.56 9.39 8.41
N TYR A 159 -1.23 9.38 8.33
CA TYR A 159 -0.36 10.57 8.39
C TYR A 159 0.98 10.30 7.69
N ALA A 160 1.80 11.34 7.48
CA ALA A 160 3.12 11.17 6.87
C ALA A 160 4.07 10.37 7.77
N GLY A 161 4.56 9.23 7.27
CA GLY A 161 5.39 8.29 8.03
C GLY A 161 4.59 7.21 8.77
N ASP A 162 3.26 7.16 8.59
CA ASP A 162 2.47 6.01 9.02
C ASP A 162 2.69 4.80 8.09
N VAL A 163 3.39 3.79 8.62
CA VAL A 163 3.83 2.59 7.90
C VAL A 163 3.58 1.42 8.84
N PRO A 164 2.95 0.31 8.38
CA PRO A 164 2.70 -0.84 9.22
C PRO A 164 4.01 -1.56 9.60
N ASP A 165 3.96 -2.32 10.69
CA ASP A 165 5.11 -3.10 11.14
C ASP A 165 5.53 -4.13 10.09
N ILE A 166 6.84 -4.37 9.98
CA ILE A 166 7.41 -5.34 9.02
C ILE A 166 6.79 -6.73 9.20
N SER A 167 6.57 -7.18 10.44
CA SER A 167 5.96 -8.48 10.73
C SER A 167 4.54 -8.58 10.15
N VAL A 168 3.74 -7.52 10.28
CA VAL A 168 2.38 -7.44 9.73
C VAL A 168 2.42 -7.54 8.20
N ILE A 169 3.33 -6.79 7.56
CA ILE A 169 3.48 -6.81 6.09
C ILE A 169 3.87 -8.22 5.62
N VAL A 170 4.87 -8.82 6.27
CA VAL A 170 5.35 -10.16 5.92
C VAL A 170 4.24 -11.19 6.12
N GLU A 171 3.60 -11.21 7.28
CA GLU A 171 2.55 -12.17 7.60
C GLU A 171 1.34 -12.05 6.67
N ALA A 172 0.88 -10.83 6.38
CA ALA A 172 -0.19 -10.59 5.42
C ALA A 172 0.18 -11.01 3.99
N SER A 173 1.45 -10.84 3.61
CA SER A 173 1.93 -11.14 2.26
C SER A 173 2.20 -12.63 2.04
N THR A 174 2.68 -13.34 3.05
CA THR A 174 3.14 -14.74 2.91
C THR A 174 2.18 -15.74 3.55
N GLY A 175 1.32 -15.29 4.47
CA GLY A 175 0.56 -16.17 5.34
C GLY A 175 1.43 -16.88 6.38
N LEU A 176 2.65 -16.41 6.64
CA LEU A 176 3.59 -16.98 7.61
C LEU A 176 3.96 -15.96 8.69
N ARG A 177 3.96 -16.42 9.94
CA ARG A 177 4.44 -15.66 11.09
C ARG A 177 5.97 -15.56 11.09
N ALA A 178 6.52 -14.75 11.99
CA ALA A 178 7.96 -14.55 12.15
C ALA A 178 8.74 -15.84 12.53
N ASP A 179 8.07 -16.81 13.16
CA ASP A 179 8.61 -18.13 13.48
C ASP A 179 8.54 -19.13 12.31
N GLY A 180 7.96 -18.72 11.17
CA GLY A 180 7.79 -19.56 9.98
C GLY A 180 6.53 -20.42 9.99
N GLU A 181 5.75 -20.39 11.07
CA GLU A 181 4.50 -21.14 11.16
C GLU A 181 3.38 -20.44 10.37
N PRO A 182 2.39 -21.21 9.85
CA PRO A 182 1.22 -20.63 9.20
C PRO A 182 0.50 -19.62 10.09
N SER A 183 0.17 -18.47 9.52
CA SER A 183 -0.69 -17.48 10.16
C SER A 183 -2.13 -18.00 10.23
N THR A 184 -2.77 -17.73 11.36
CA THR A 184 -4.23 -17.90 11.53
C THR A 184 -4.98 -16.57 11.49
N VAL A 185 -4.26 -15.47 11.25
CA VAL A 185 -4.80 -14.11 11.22
C VAL A 185 -5.42 -13.84 9.87
N VAL A 186 -6.65 -13.35 9.87
CA VAL A 186 -7.28 -12.74 8.70
C VAL A 186 -7.06 -11.25 8.80
N TRP A 187 -6.30 -10.72 7.84
CA TRP A 187 -6.00 -9.29 7.80
C TRP A 187 -7.14 -8.52 7.13
N PRO A 188 -7.40 -7.27 7.55
CA PRO A 188 -8.47 -6.49 6.99
C PRO A 188 -8.07 -6.07 5.56
N GLY A 189 -8.94 -6.42 4.60
CA GLY A 189 -8.72 -6.25 3.17
C GLY A 189 -9.21 -4.89 2.64
N TRP A 190 -9.81 -4.88 1.45
CA TRP A 190 -10.20 -3.64 0.75
C TRP A 190 -11.09 -2.68 1.55
N GLU A 191 -12.03 -3.22 2.31
CA GLU A 191 -13.06 -2.46 3.06
C GLU A 191 -12.50 -1.61 4.22
N THR A 192 -11.22 -1.79 4.56
CA THR A 192 -10.56 -1.06 5.64
C THR A 192 -10.47 0.44 5.32
N GLU A 193 -11.21 1.29 6.02
CA GLU A 193 -11.04 2.74 5.86
C GLU A 193 -9.65 3.21 6.32
N CYS A 194 -9.24 4.42 5.94
CA CYS A 194 -8.02 5.01 6.51
C CYS A 194 -8.04 4.91 8.03
N ALA A 195 -6.98 4.34 8.61
CA ALA A 195 -6.96 3.95 10.00
C ALA A 195 -7.36 5.10 10.93
N CYS A 196 -8.45 4.87 11.67
CA CYS A 196 -8.30 4.59 13.08
C CYS A 196 -8.55 3.10 13.33
N THR A 197 -7.59 2.17 13.19
CA THR A 197 -7.69 0.89 13.94
C THR A 197 -6.42 0.04 14.02
N VAL A 198 -6.24 -0.45 15.24
CA VAL A 198 -5.46 -1.61 15.74
C VAL A 198 -6.17 -2.92 15.30
N PRO A 199 -5.52 -4.10 15.20
CA PRO A 199 -6.17 -5.32 14.73
C PRO A 199 -7.34 -5.76 15.61
N VAL A 200 -8.46 -6.13 14.98
CA VAL A 200 -9.56 -6.84 15.66
C VAL A 200 -9.07 -8.25 15.99
N GLN A 201 -8.90 -8.55 17.28
CA GLN A 201 -8.66 -9.92 17.73
C GLN A 201 -9.86 -10.79 17.36
N ALA A 202 -9.61 -11.87 16.64
CA ALA A 202 -10.60 -12.89 16.34
C ALA A 202 -11.09 -13.53 17.65
N ILE A 203 -12.26 -13.11 18.13
CA ILE A 203 -13.06 -13.88 19.08
C ILE A 203 -14.09 -14.61 18.23
N GLY A 204 -14.11 -15.94 18.37
CA GLY A 204 -14.84 -16.85 17.49
C GLY A 204 -16.29 -16.46 17.22
N ALA A 205 -16.66 -16.50 15.94
CA ALA A 205 -18.03 -16.64 15.51
C ALA A 205 -18.08 -17.74 14.44
N GLU A 206 -18.73 -18.82 14.83
CA GLU A 206 -19.17 -19.93 14.00
C GLU A 206 -19.91 -19.49 12.74
N LEU A 207 -19.87 -20.35 11.73
CA LEU A 207 -20.86 -20.55 10.67
C LEU A 207 -21.61 -19.30 10.18
N LEU A 208 -21.29 -18.83 8.97
CA LEU A 208 -22.28 -18.43 7.96
C LEU A 208 -21.60 -18.32 6.59
N ALA A 209 -21.42 -19.47 5.95
CA ALA A 209 -21.34 -19.50 4.49
C ALA A 209 -22.72 -19.10 3.94
N PRO A 210 -22.83 -18.15 2.98
CA PRO A 210 -24.09 -17.97 2.27
C PRO A 210 -24.33 -19.22 1.42
N ARG A 211 -25.25 -20.07 1.87
CA ARG A 211 -25.79 -21.17 1.05
C ARG A 211 -26.64 -20.55 -0.05
N LEU A 212 -26.15 -20.56 -1.29
CA LEU A 212 -26.96 -20.27 -2.47
C LEU A 212 -27.84 -21.50 -2.78
N GLN A 213 -29.16 -21.34 -2.70
CA GLN A 213 -30.13 -22.33 -3.19
C GLN A 213 -30.39 -22.12 -4.69
N ARG A 214 -30.22 -23.17 -5.49
CA ARG A 214 -30.74 -23.24 -6.86
C ARG A 214 -32.25 -23.49 -6.81
N SER A 215 -33.05 -22.64 -7.47
CA SER A 215 -34.41 -23.02 -7.84
C SER A 215 -34.36 -24.05 -8.98
N LYS A 216 -35.18 -25.10 -8.91
CA LYS A 216 -35.34 -26.06 -10.00
C LYS A 216 -36.07 -25.37 -11.15
N SER A 217 -35.48 -25.40 -12.34
CA SER A 217 -36.18 -25.08 -13.59
C SER A 217 -37.50 -25.89 -13.66
N PRO A 218 -38.62 -25.29 -14.07
CA PRO A 218 -39.86 -26.04 -14.22
C PRO A 218 -39.70 -27.05 -15.37
N ARG A 219 -39.95 -28.34 -15.06
CA ARG A 219 -40.18 -29.36 -16.08
C ARG A 219 -41.47 -29.01 -16.80
N VAL A 220 -41.39 -28.82 -18.11
CA VAL A 220 -42.56 -28.86 -18.99
C VAL A 220 -42.80 -30.33 -19.30
N GLU A 221 -43.90 -30.90 -18.78
CA GLU A 221 -44.44 -32.17 -19.26
C GLU A 221 -45.52 -31.91 -20.32
N PRO A 222 -45.67 -32.80 -21.32
CA PRO A 222 -46.56 -32.57 -22.45
C PRO A 222 -48.02 -32.84 -22.06
N VAL A 223 -48.91 -31.95 -22.49
CA VAL A 223 -50.36 -32.10 -22.33
C VAL A 223 -50.85 -33.30 -23.13
N ARG A 224 -51.54 -34.23 -22.46
CA ARG A 224 -52.46 -35.19 -23.08
C ARG A 224 -53.87 -34.92 -22.56
N HIS A 225 -54.70 -34.32 -23.40
CA HIS A 225 -56.07 -34.70 -23.77
C HIS A 225 -56.68 -33.59 -24.63
#